data_AF-A0A5R2MTB4-F1
#
_entry.id   AF-A0A5R2MTB4-F1
#
_cell.length_a   1.000
_cell.length_b   1.000
_cell.length_c   1.000
_cell.angle_alpha   90.00
_cell.angle_beta   90.00
_cell.angle_gamma   90.00
#
_symmetry.space_group_name_H-M   'P 1'
#
loop_
_entity.id
_entity.type
_entity.pdbx_description
1 polymer ?
#
loop_
_entity_poly.entity_id
_entity_poly.type
_entity_poly.pdbx_seq_one_letter_code
_entity_poly.pdbx_strand_id
1 'polypeptide(L)'
;LTISPVRNASGRIVGASKIARDITAARESEQRIRMLMREVNHRVKNQYAVILSMIRETNNRSDNPAEFEAQVRERIMALSRSHDLLVSADWKGATLR
;
A
#
# COMPACT_ATOMS: atom_id res chain seq x y z
N LEU A 1 18.05 -17.44 -17.98
CA LEU A 1 17.75 -17.59 -19.41
C LEU A 1 18.65 -18.70 -19.92
N THR A 2 18.09 -19.87 -20.24
CA THR A 2 18.89 -21.02 -20.67
C THR A 2 18.74 -21.14 -22.18
N ILE A 3 19.87 -21.08 -22.90
CA ILE A 3 19.93 -21.28 -24.34
C ILE A 3 20.67 -22.59 -24.55
N SER A 4 20.02 -23.53 -25.22
CA SER A 4 20.61 -24.85 -25.50
C SER A 4 20.98 -24.92 -26.98
N PRO A 5 22.24 -25.25 -27.33
CA PRO A 5 22.63 -25.42 -28.72
C PRO A 5 21.99 -26.68 -29.30
N VAL A 6 21.39 -26.56 -30.48
CA VAL A 6 20.90 -27.71 -31.25
C VAL A 6 22.04 -28.13 -32.18
N ARG A 7 22.46 -29.39 -32.08
CA ARG A 7 23.55 -29.96 -32.88
C ARG A 7 23.01 -30.97 -33.89
N ASN A 8 23.62 -31.03 -35.07
CA ASN A 8 23.35 -32.09 -36.04
C ASN A 8 24.11 -33.39 -35.67
N ALA A 9 23.94 -34.46 -36.46
CA ALA A 9 24.57 -35.76 -36.21
C ALA A 9 26.12 -35.72 -36.20
N SER A 10 26.74 -34.73 -36.84
CA SER A 10 28.20 -34.52 -36.81
C SER A 10 28.66 -33.60 -35.67
N GLY A 11 27.77 -33.21 -34.76
CA GLY A 11 28.08 -32.37 -33.59
C GLY A 11 28.19 -30.87 -33.88
N ARG A 12 28.00 -30.44 -35.14
CA ARG A 12 27.99 -29.02 -35.54
C ARG A 12 26.74 -28.35 -34.98
N ILE A 13 26.90 -27.18 -34.36
CA ILE A 13 25.76 -26.36 -33.92
C ILE A 13 25.03 -25.86 -35.17
N VAL A 14 23.72 -26.14 -35.24
CA VAL A 14 22.84 -25.75 -36.36
C VAL A 14 21.71 -24.83 -35.91
N GLY A 15 21.57 -24.59 -34.60
CA GLY A 15 20.58 -23.67 -34.08
C GLY A 15 20.67 -23.53 -32.56
N ALA A 16 19.72 -22.80 -32.00
CA ALA A 16 19.56 -22.63 -30.57
C ALA A 16 18.09 -22.85 -30.21
N SER A 17 17.85 -23.65 -29.18
CA SER A 17 16.53 -23.79 -28.56
C SER A 17 16.47 -22.89 -27.33
N LYS A 18 15.36 -22.17 -27.19
CA LYS A 18 15.09 -21.31 -26.04
C LYS A 18 13.61 -21.37 -25.70
N ILE A 19 13.32 -21.36 -24.40
CA ILE A 19 11.98 -21.17 -23.87
C ILE A 19 11.87 -19.71 -23.41
N ALA A 20 10.94 -18.97 -23.99
CA ALA A 20 10.54 -17.65 -23.50
C ALA A 20 9.26 -17.83 -22.67
N ARG A 21 9.30 -17.40 -21.40
CA ARG A 21 8.11 -17.34 -20.55
C ARG A 21 7.65 -15.88 -20.51
N ASP A 22 6.40 -15.63 -20.89
CA ASP A 22 5.81 -14.32 -20.69
C ASP A 22 5.66 -14.08 -19.18
N ILE A 23 6.23 -12.96 -18.72
CA ILE A 23 6.18 -12.50 -17.34
C ILE A 23 5.57 -11.11 -17.23
N THR A 24 4.99 -10.59 -18.31
CA THR A 24 4.48 -9.21 -18.39
C THR A 24 3.48 -8.95 -17.27
N ALA A 25 2.45 -9.80 -17.14
CA ALA A 25 1.45 -9.69 -16.09
C ALA A 25 2.06 -9.77 -14.67
N ALA A 26 3.07 -10.64 -14.46
CA ALA A 26 3.74 -10.75 -13.17
C ALA A 26 4.53 -9.48 -12.82
N ARG A 27 5.21 -8.88 -13.81
CA ARG A 27 5.96 -7.63 -13.65
C ARG A 27 5.05 -6.43 -13.42
N GLU A 28 3.94 -6.34 -14.14
CA GLU A 28 2.95 -5.29 -13.94
C GLU A 28 2.30 -5.38 -12.56
N SER A 29 1.97 -6.59 -12.10
CA SER A 29 1.46 -6.81 -10.74
C SER A 29 2.49 -6.41 -9.68
N GLU A 30 3.75 -6.80 -9.85
CA GLU A 30 4.85 -6.41 -8.95
C GLU A 30 5.00 -4.87 -8.88
N GLN A 31 4.97 -4.18 -10.02
CA GLN A 31 5.05 -2.72 -10.07
C GLN A 31 3.84 -2.05 -9.41
N ARG A 32 2.63 -2.59 -9.63
CA ARG A 32 1.39 -2.08 -9.03
C ARG A 32 1.42 -2.22 -7.52
N ILE A 33 1.83 -3.38 -6.99
CA ILE A 33 1.98 -3.60 -5.55
C ILE A 33 3.00 -2.62 -4.96
N ARG A 34 4.16 -2.41 -5.60
CA ARG A 34 5.17 -1.44 -5.15
C ARG A 34 4.65 0.01 -5.15
N MET A 35 3.80 0.37 -6.11
CA MET A 35 3.15 1.69 -6.14
C MET A 35 2.17 1.83 -4.97
N LEU A 36 1.28 0.86 -4.79
CA LEU A 36 0.29 0.86 -3.71
C LEU A 36 0.97 0.91 -2.33
N MET A 37 2.05 0.15 -2.14
CA MET A 37 2.83 0.21 -0.89
C MET A 37 3.41 1.59 -0.63
N ARG A 38 3.89 2.30 -1.66
CA ARG A 38 4.37 3.68 -1.49
C ARG A 38 3.25 4.63 -1.10
N GLU A 39 2.09 4.48 -1.73
CA GLU A 39 0.90 5.30 -1.44
C GLU A 39 0.40 5.06 -0.01
N VAL A 40 0.30 3.80 0.43
CA VAL A 40 -0.06 3.46 1.82
C VAL A 40 0.93 4.07 2.81
N ASN A 41 2.23 3.92 2.56
CA ASN A 41 3.26 4.53 3.43
C ASN A 41 3.15 6.06 3.50
N HIS A 42 2.86 6.71 2.37
CA HIS A 42 2.62 8.15 2.34
C HIS A 42 1.38 8.54 3.15
N ARG A 43 0.26 7.82 3.00
CA ARG A 43 -0.96 8.05 3.78
C ARG A 43 -0.75 7.86 5.29
N VAL A 44 -0.01 6.84 5.68
CA VAL A 44 0.34 6.61 7.10
C VAL A 44 1.15 7.79 7.67
N LYS A 45 2.15 8.28 6.92
CA LYS A 45 2.91 9.48 7.34
C LYS A 45 2.01 10.70 7.50
N ASN A 46 1.05 10.89 6.60
CA ASN A 46 0.08 11.99 6.70
C ASN A 46 -0.82 11.83 7.93
N GLN A 47 -1.26 10.61 8.27
CA GLN A 47 -2.01 10.34 9.50
C GLN A 47 -1.22 10.70 10.75
N TYR A 48 0.08 10.40 10.79
CA TYR A 48 0.94 10.83 11.91
C TYR A 48 1.02 12.35 12.05
N ALA A 49 1.12 13.08 10.94
CA ALA A 49 1.10 14.55 10.98
C ALA A 49 -0.21 15.09 11.56
N VAL A 50 -1.34 14.50 11.19
CA VAL A 50 -2.66 14.86 11.74
C VAL A 50 -2.74 14.58 13.24
N ILE A 51 -2.27 13.40 13.69
CA ILE A 51 -2.25 13.04 15.12
C ILE A 51 -1.35 13.99 15.91
N LEU A 52 -0.17 14.32 15.41
CA LEU A 52 0.73 15.27 16.07
C LEU A 52 0.11 16.68 16.17
N SER A 53 -0.55 17.14 15.11
CA SER A 53 -1.28 18.42 15.12
C SER A 53 -2.42 18.41 16.15
N MET A 54 -3.18 17.32 16.20
CA MET A 54 -4.25 17.11 17.18
C MET A 54 -3.72 17.13 18.61
N ILE A 55 -2.62 16.44 18.89
CA ILE A 55 -1.97 16.45 20.19
C ILE A 55 -1.57 17.87 20.59
N ARG A 56 -0.88 18.59 19.70
CA ARG A 56 -0.44 19.97 19.94
C ARG A 56 -1.62 20.90 20.25
N GLU A 57 -2.69 20.80 19.45
CA GLU A 57 -3.88 21.63 19.63
C GLU A 57 -4.64 21.29 20.92
N THR A 58 -4.68 20.01 21.30
CA THR A 58 -5.32 19.57 22.55
C THR A 58 -4.54 20.06 23.76
N ASN A 59 -3.20 19.97 23.73
CA ASN A 59 -2.34 20.47 24.79
C ASN A 59 -2.53 21.97 25.03
N ASN A 60 -2.72 22.78 23.97
CA ASN A 60 -2.96 24.21 24.10
C ASN A 60 -4.32 24.57 24.72
N ARG A 61 -5.27 23.62 24.79
CA ARG A 61 -6.65 23.84 25.24
C ARG A 61 -7.01 23.08 26.52
N SER A 62 -6.09 22.28 27.05
CA SER A 62 -6.35 21.45 28.24
C SER A 62 -5.76 22.11 29.47
N ASP A 63 -6.53 22.18 30.55
CA ASP A 63 -6.10 22.84 31.78
C ASP A 63 -5.21 21.93 32.64
N ASN A 64 -5.30 20.61 32.45
CA ASN A 64 -4.55 19.62 33.20
C ASN A 64 -4.25 18.35 32.38
N PRO A 65 -3.27 17.52 32.81
CA PRO A 65 -2.88 16.31 32.09
C PRO A 65 -3.99 15.26 31.92
N ALA A 66 -4.90 15.13 32.89
CA ALA A 66 -5.98 14.15 32.83
C ALA A 66 -7.03 14.52 31.77
N GLU A 67 -7.35 15.81 31.67
CA GLU A 67 -8.21 16.34 30.61
C GLU A 67 -7.57 16.18 29.23
N PHE A 68 -6.28 16.50 29.11
CA PHE A 68 -5.53 16.31 27.87
C PHE A 68 -5.58 14.85 27.39
N GLU A 69 -5.30 13.89 28.27
CA GLU A 69 -5.37 12.46 27.94
C GLU A 69 -6.78 12.07 27.47
N ALA A 70 -7.80 12.49 28.22
CA ALA A 70 -9.19 12.19 27.90
C ALA A 70 -9.58 12.72 26.51
N GLN A 71 -9.26 13.99 26.22
CA GLN A 71 -9.58 14.64 24.95
C GLN A 71 -8.80 14.05 23.76
N VAL A 72 -7.50 13.76 23.90
CA VAL A 72 -6.71 13.11 22.84
C VAL A 72 -7.27 11.73 22.51
N ARG A 73 -7.55 10.92 23.54
CA ARG A 73 -8.13 9.59 23.36
C ARG A 73 -9.49 9.65 22.64
N GLU A 74 -10.37 10.56 23.05
CA GLU A 74 -11.68 10.73 22.41
C GLU A 74 -11.54 11.07 20.93
N ARG A 75 -10.66 12.02 20.59
CA ARG A 75 -10.45 12.46 19.21
C ARG A 75 -9.83 11.36 18.34
N ILE A 76 -8.88 10.58 18.85
CA ILE A 76 -8.32 9.42 18.14
C ILE A 76 -9.41 8.38 17.85
N MET A 77 -10.24 8.06 18.86
CA MET A 77 -11.33 7.10 18.69
C MET A 77 -12.41 7.62 17.72
N ALA A 78 -12.70 8.92 17.74
CA ALA A 78 -13.60 9.55 16.78
C ALA A 78 -13.04 9.48 15.35
N LEU A 79 -11.74 9.75 15.16
CA LEU A 79 -11.07 9.63 13.87
C LEU A 79 -11.11 8.18 13.35
N SER A 80 -10.90 7.19 14.21
CA SER A 80 -11.01 5.77 13.85
C SER A 80 -12.42 5.41 13.37
N ARG A 81 -13.46 5.81 14.10
CA ARG A 81 -14.86 5.55 13.68
C ARG A 81 -15.18 6.21 12.34
N SER A 82 -14.73 7.45 12.13
CA SER A 82 -14.89 8.15 10.85
C SER A 82 -14.15 7.43 9.72
N HIS A 83 -12.97 6.88 9.99
CA HIS A 83 -12.23 6.08 9.02
C HIS A 83 -12.97 4.80 8.64
N ASP A 84 -13.50 4.06 9.61
CA ASP A 84 -14.28 2.83 9.37
C ASP A 84 -15.56 3.12 8.57
N LEU A 85 -16.23 4.25 8.83
CA LEU A 85 -17.39 4.70 8.07
C LEU A 85 -17.04 5.03 6.61
N LEU A 86 -15.93 5.71 6.35
CA LEU A 86 -15.49 6.02 4.99
C LEU A 86 -15.14 4.74 4.23
N VAL A 87 -14.40 3.83 4.85
CA VAL A 87 -14.04 2.53 4.25
C VAL A 87 -15.29 1.72 3.95
N SER A 88 -16.27 1.67 4.85
CA SER A 88 -17.51 0.91 4.62
C SER A 88 -18.48 1.58 3.64
N ALA A 89 -18.48 2.91 3.52
CA ALA A 89 -19.30 3.65 2.57
C ALA A 89 -18.79 3.52 1.12
N ASP A 90 -17.48 3.54 0.89
CA ASP A 90 -16.87 3.31 -0.43
C ASP A 90 -17.28 1.96 -1.03
N TRP A 91 -17.45 0.94 -0.18
CA TRP A 91 -17.90 -0.39 -0.61
C TRP A 91 -19.38 -0.41 -1.02
N LYS A 92 -20.22 0.44 -0.43
CA LYS A 92 -21.63 0.57 -0.81
C LYS A 92 -21.80 1.38 -2.10
N GLY A 93 -20.96 2.40 -2.33
CA GLY A 93 -20.96 3.18 -3.58
C GLY A 93 -20.51 2.38 -4.80
N ALA A 94 -19.57 1.44 -4.63
CA ALA A 94 -19.09 0.56 -5.70
C ALA A 94 -20.11 -0.54 -6.13
N THR A 95 -21.26 -0.66 -5.45
CA THR A 95 -22.28 -1.69 -5.74
C THR A 95 -23.50 -1.14 -6.51
N LEU A 96 -23.50 0.14 -6.91
CA LEU A 96 -24.56 0.69 -7.76
C LEU A 96 -24.29 0.29 -9.22
N ARG A 97 -24.97 -0.77 -9.65
CA ARG A 97 -25.14 -1.18 -11.04
C ARG A 97 -26.17 -0.32 -11.76
#